data_AF-F4S4S7-F1
#
_entry.id   AF-F4S4S7-F1
#
_cell.length_a   1.000
_cell.length_b   1.000
_cell.length_c   1.000
_cell.angle_alpha   90.00
_cell.angle_beta   90.00
_cell.angle_gamma   90.00
#
_symmetry.space_group_name_H-M   'P 1'
#
loop_
_entity.id
_entity.type
_entity.pdbx_description
1 polymer ?
#
loop_
_entity_poly.entity_id
_entity_poly.type
_entity_poly.pdbx_seq_one_letter_code
_entity_poly.pdbx_strand_id
1 'polypeptide(L)'
;MNNQSPSIPTVLLTNDDGPCSSSESPFILSFSRHLRSAFLGSSPEKLKVVLPDSQKSWIGKAYIIKDTISLSYFDPESSRRSDQPIKDLNHQEDQWILLSGTPASCSNISLFNLFPNQIDLIISGPNYGRNTSSAFSLSSGTIGASLDAALSNHKTIALSYGIFQRPVSDEILEAANQIAVKIIKQLWVSGFVQPDQEADHVHLYSVNIPLVPAILTDPQVIWTTEAHTRYGRLFLPSSTAKPAAPAEIDEASASSTELTSSEAPTTVSSEHPAKFIFKPDISALVDPNATHHPVGSDAWALNKGLCTVTPLRAAFAAARQPTTIEELDKDGIKVWKL
;
A
#
# COMPACT_ATOMS: atom_id res chain seq x y z
N MET A 1 -2.95 -28.33 -23.90
CA MET A 1 -3.16 -27.21 -22.97
C MET A 1 -4.18 -26.29 -23.62
N ASN A 2 -5.35 -26.12 -23.02
CA ASN A 2 -6.41 -25.29 -23.61
C ASN A 2 -5.93 -23.83 -23.68
N ASN A 3 -5.79 -23.35 -24.92
CA ASN A 3 -5.29 -22.03 -25.27
C ASN A 3 -6.40 -20.97 -25.15
N GLN A 4 -7.15 -20.97 -24.04
CA GLN A 4 -8.10 -19.90 -23.76
C GLN A 4 -7.35 -18.76 -23.11
N SER A 5 -7.40 -17.58 -23.73
CA SER A 5 -6.94 -16.34 -23.12
C SER A 5 -7.61 -16.20 -21.74
N PRO A 6 -6.86 -15.82 -20.69
CA PRO A 6 -7.42 -15.66 -19.35
C PRO A 6 -8.56 -14.65 -19.37
N SER A 7 -9.64 -14.93 -18.62
CA SER A 7 -10.80 -14.04 -18.54
C SER A 7 -10.41 -12.67 -18.01
N ILE A 8 -11.08 -11.62 -18.49
CA ILE A 8 -10.95 -10.26 -17.96
C ILE A 8 -11.57 -10.24 -16.56
N PRO A 9 -10.82 -9.90 -15.50
CA PRO A 9 -11.33 -9.89 -14.13
C PRO A 9 -12.26 -8.69 -13.89
N THR A 10 -13.19 -8.84 -12.96
CA THR A 10 -13.80 -7.72 -12.26
C THR A 10 -12.82 -7.23 -11.19
N VAL A 11 -12.43 -5.96 -11.28
CA VAL A 11 -11.39 -5.39 -10.44
C VAL A 11 -12.00 -4.40 -9.45
N LEU A 12 -11.68 -4.58 -8.18
CA LEU A 12 -11.87 -3.55 -7.16
C LEU A 12 -10.58 -2.74 -7.02
N LEU A 13 -10.69 -1.42 -7.18
CA LEU A 13 -9.62 -0.46 -6.91
C LEU A 13 -9.90 0.28 -5.60
N THR A 14 -8.94 0.24 -4.68
CA THR A 14 -8.96 0.98 -3.42
C THR A 14 -7.59 1.66 -3.16
N ASN A 15 -7.43 2.43 -2.08
CA ASN A 15 -6.12 2.95 -1.62
C ASN A 15 -6.21 3.37 -0.13
N ASP A 16 -5.14 3.99 0.39
CA ASP A 16 -5.14 4.69 1.68
C ASP A 16 -4.92 6.21 1.58
N ASP A 17 -4.58 6.75 0.41
CA ASP A 17 -4.47 8.21 0.20
C ASP A 17 -5.85 8.91 0.15
N GLY A 18 -6.92 8.16 -0.16
CA GLY A 18 -8.27 8.69 -0.33
C GLY A 18 -8.58 9.12 -1.78
N PRO A 19 -9.65 9.93 -1.99
CA PRO A 19 -10.09 10.33 -3.34
C PRO A 19 -9.05 11.19 -4.04
N CYS A 20 -9.08 11.19 -5.38
CA CYS A 20 -8.07 11.89 -6.18
C CYS A 20 -7.98 13.37 -5.83
N SER A 21 -6.75 13.81 -5.56
CA SER A 21 -6.41 15.20 -5.24
C SER A 21 -4.96 15.46 -5.63
N SER A 22 -4.60 16.70 -5.93
CA SER A 22 -3.21 17.02 -6.30
C SER A 22 -2.22 16.91 -5.14
N SER A 23 -2.69 17.07 -3.90
CA SER A 23 -1.84 17.07 -2.70
C SER A 23 -1.70 15.68 -2.08
N GLU A 24 -2.78 14.93 -1.92
CA GLU A 24 -2.78 13.68 -1.13
C GLU A 24 -2.84 12.43 -2.01
N SER A 25 -3.59 12.45 -3.12
CA SER A 25 -3.86 11.27 -3.95
C SER A 25 -3.70 11.58 -5.45
N PRO A 26 -2.48 11.95 -5.91
CA PRO A 26 -2.27 12.47 -7.26
C PRO A 26 -2.30 11.38 -8.35
N PHE A 27 -2.19 10.09 -8.00
CA PHE A 27 -1.95 9.02 -8.97
C PHE A 27 -3.19 8.20 -9.32
N ILE A 28 -4.16 8.07 -8.42
CA ILE A 28 -5.23 7.08 -8.57
C ILE A 28 -6.13 7.33 -9.79
N LEU A 29 -6.39 8.60 -10.14
CA LEU A 29 -7.22 8.93 -11.30
C LEU A 29 -6.54 8.52 -12.61
N SER A 30 -5.29 8.91 -12.83
CA SER A 30 -4.56 8.55 -14.06
C SER A 30 -4.34 7.04 -14.17
N PHE A 31 -4.05 6.37 -13.04
CA PHE A 31 -3.95 4.92 -12.99
C PHE A 31 -5.28 4.22 -13.31
N SER A 32 -6.40 4.68 -12.74
CA SER A 32 -7.72 4.08 -13.00
C SER A 32 -8.11 4.13 -14.49
N ARG A 33 -7.79 5.24 -15.16
CA ARG A 33 -7.99 5.41 -16.61
C ARG A 33 -7.16 4.41 -17.41
N HIS A 34 -5.90 4.21 -17.04
CA HIS A 34 -5.01 3.21 -17.66
C HIS A 34 -5.47 1.78 -17.42
N LEU A 35 -5.91 1.48 -16.20
CA LEU A 35 -6.43 0.18 -15.85
C LEU A 35 -7.67 -0.15 -16.70
N ARG A 36 -8.59 0.81 -16.85
CA ARG A 36 -9.76 0.67 -17.73
C ARG A 36 -9.38 0.45 -19.18
N SER A 37 -8.60 1.35 -19.76
CA SER A 37 -8.31 1.32 -21.20
C SER A 37 -7.41 0.15 -21.60
N ALA A 38 -6.36 -0.11 -20.82
CA ALA A 38 -5.34 -1.07 -21.18
C ALA A 38 -5.62 -2.48 -20.64
N PHE A 39 -6.16 -2.65 -19.42
CA PHE A 39 -6.43 -3.99 -18.87
C PHE A 39 -7.84 -4.48 -19.15
N LEU A 40 -8.84 -3.66 -18.84
CA LEU A 40 -10.24 -4.06 -18.98
C LEU A 40 -10.76 -3.89 -20.40
N GLY A 41 -10.20 -2.95 -21.16
CA GLY A 41 -10.44 -2.73 -22.58
C GLY A 41 -11.92 -2.56 -22.90
N SER A 42 -12.52 -3.60 -23.49
CA SER A 42 -13.93 -3.64 -23.87
C SER A 42 -14.91 -3.81 -22.70
N SER A 43 -14.42 -3.97 -21.47
CA SER A 43 -15.24 -4.16 -20.27
C SER A 43 -14.94 -3.13 -19.17
N PRO A 44 -15.01 -1.81 -19.44
CA PRO A 44 -14.68 -0.77 -18.45
C PRO A 44 -15.59 -0.82 -17.21
N GLU A 45 -16.81 -1.33 -17.33
CA GLU A 45 -17.79 -1.51 -16.24
C GLU A 45 -17.32 -2.49 -15.16
N LYS A 46 -16.31 -3.32 -15.47
CA LYS A 46 -15.66 -4.24 -14.53
C LYS A 46 -14.73 -3.56 -13.53
N LEU A 47 -14.42 -2.28 -13.69
CA LEU A 47 -13.72 -1.52 -12.66
C LEU A 47 -14.72 -0.99 -11.63
N LYS A 48 -14.57 -1.43 -10.37
CA LYS A 48 -15.26 -0.85 -9.21
C LYS A 48 -14.24 -0.04 -8.42
N VAL A 49 -14.54 1.21 -8.08
CA VAL A 49 -13.64 2.07 -7.29
C VAL A 49 -14.29 2.40 -5.97
N VAL A 50 -13.67 1.96 -4.87
CA VAL A 50 -14.15 2.20 -3.50
C VAL A 50 -12.98 2.64 -2.64
N LEU A 51 -13.02 3.87 -2.14
CA LEU A 51 -11.91 4.50 -1.43
C LEU A 51 -12.32 4.93 -0.03
N PRO A 52 -11.36 5.05 0.91
CA PRO A 52 -11.56 5.88 2.09
C PRO A 52 -11.96 7.30 1.67
N ASP A 53 -12.80 7.96 2.46
CA ASP A 53 -13.27 9.32 2.17
C ASP A 53 -12.25 10.42 2.49
N SER A 54 -11.09 10.04 3.00
CA SER A 54 -10.01 10.90 3.50
C SER A 54 -8.72 10.09 3.60
N GLN A 55 -7.58 10.77 3.70
CA GLN A 55 -6.27 10.15 3.87
C GLN A 55 -6.19 9.27 5.14
N LYS A 56 -5.65 8.05 5.01
CA LYS A 56 -5.49 7.03 6.06
C LYS A 56 -4.07 6.41 6.09
N SER A 57 -3.05 7.15 5.67
CA SER A 57 -1.65 6.68 5.69
C SER A 57 -1.19 6.25 7.09
N TRP A 58 -0.24 5.30 7.17
CA TRP A 58 0.31 4.75 8.42
C TRP A 58 -0.66 3.96 9.32
N ILE A 59 -1.77 3.48 8.76
CA ILE A 59 -2.81 2.77 9.53
C ILE A 59 -2.66 1.23 9.58
N GLY A 60 -1.80 0.64 8.74
CA GLY A 60 -1.66 -0.81 8.60
C GLY A 60 -3.00 -1.49 8.24
N LYS A 61 -3.23 -2.71 8.77
CA LYS A 61 -4.52 -3.42 8.64
C LYS A 61 -5.42 -3.18 9.85
N ALA A 62 -6.05 -2.01 9.95
CA ALA A 62 -6.93 -1.66 11.07
C ALA A 62 -8.42 -1.72 10.74
N TYR A 63 -9.23 -2.09 11.75
CA TYR A 63 -10.68 -1.89 11.79
C TYR A 63 -11.02 -1.02 12.99
N ILE A 64 -11.83 0.03 12.80
CA ILE A 64 -12.33 0.86 13.89
C ILE A 64 -13.70 0.34 14.31
N ILE A 65 -13.72 -0.62 15.24
CA ILE A 65 -14.91 -1.43 15.57
C ILE A 65 -16.10 -0.62 16.09
N LYS A 66 -15.86 0.55 16.69
CA LYS A 66 -16.92 1.39 17.25
C LYS A 66 -17.50 2.39 16.26
N ASP A 67 -16.89 2.53 15.08
CA ASP A 67 -17.32 3.53 14.10
C ASP A 67 -18.45 2.96 13.23
N THR A 68 -19.44 3.81 12.97
CA THR A 68 -20.39 3.57 11.89
C THR A 68 -19.78 4.10 10.60
N ILE A 69 -19.70 3.26 9.58
CA ILE A 69 -19.12 3.64 8.28
C ILE A 69 -20.22 4.16 7.37
N SER A 70 -20.08 5.40 6.91
CA SER A 70 -20.98 6.05 5.98
C SER A 70 -20.46 5.92 4.55
N LEU A 71 -21.39 5.88 3.59
CA LEU A 71 -21.11 5.84 2.16
C LEU A 71 -21.48 7.18 1.52
N SER A 72 -20.62 7.70 0.65
CA SER A 72 -20.93 8.79 -0.27
C SER A 72 -20.41 8.46 -1.68
N TYR A 73 -20.86 9.22 -2.67
CA TYR A 73 -20.48 9.08 -4.07
C TYR A 73 -19.58 10.22 -4.50
N PHE A 74 -18.66 9.92 -5.42
CA PHE A 74 -17.65 10.86 -5.89
C PHE A 74 -17.49 10.82 -7.41
N ASP A 75 -17.43 12.00 -7.99
CA ASP A 75 -17.07 12.23 -9.39
C ASP A 75 -15.62 12.70 -9.46
N PRO A 76 -14.68 11.89 -9.97
CA PRO A 76 -13.26 12.24 -10.00
C PRO A 76 -12.92 13.37 -10.99
N GLU A 77 -13.77 13.66 -11.98
CA GLU A 77 -13.52 14.72 -12.96
C GLU A 77 -13.83 16.10 -12.37
N SER A 78 -14.96 16.21 -11.68
CA SER A 78 -15.40 17.46 -11.07
C SER A 78 -15.02 17.60 -9.59
N SER A 79 -14.45 16.56 -8.99
CA SER A 79 -14.21 16.44 -7.54
C SER A 79 -15.47 16.61 -6.69
N ARG A 80 -16.65 16.36 -7.28
CA ARG A 80 -17.94 16.53 -6.61
C ARG A 80 -18.26 15.33 -5.73
N ARG A 81 -18.67 15.59 -4.49
CA ARG A 81 -19.22 14.59 -3.56
C ARG A 81 -20.74 14.71 -3.45
N SER A 82 -21.39 13.58 -3.20
CA SER A 82 -22.84 13.50 -3.01
C SER A 82 -23.23 12.34 -2.10
N ASP A 83 -24.19 12.56 -1.19
CA ASP A 83 -24.78 11.49 -0.37
C ASP A 83 -25.76 10.61 -1.17
N GLN A 84 -26.11 11.03 -2.38
CA GLN A 84 -26.99 10.31 -3.31
C GLN A 84 -26.26 9.95 -4.61
N PRO A 85 -26.70 8.92 -5.34
CA PRO A 85 -26.07 8.58 -6.61
C PRO A 85 -26.05 9.76 -7.59
N ILE A 86 -24.94 9.95 -8.28
CA ILE A 86 -24.71 11.04 -9.24
C ILE A 86 -25.30 10.62 -10.59
N LYS A 87 -26.42 11.24 -10.99
CA LYS A 87 -27.22 10.83 -12.15
C LYS A 87 -26.75 11.45 -13.48
N ASP A 88 -25.97 12.52 -13.42
CA ASP A 88 -25.53 13.34 -14.55
C ASP A 88 -24.09 13.04 -14.99
N LEU A 89 -23.55 11.87 -14.63
CA LEU A 89 -22.26 11.41 -15.15
C LEU A 89 -22.38 10.96 -16.61
N ASN A 90 -21.29 11.14 -17.36
CA ASN A 90 -21.20 10.65 -18.74
C ASN A 90 -21.37 9.13 -18.79
N HIS A 91 -20.74 8.41 -17.86
CA HIS A 91 -20.89 6.97 -17.69
C HIS A 91 -21.11 6.61 -16.22
N GLN A 92 -22.00 5.64 -15.95
CA GLN A 92 -22.30 5.24 -14.56
C GLN A 92 -21.08 4.61 -13.88
N GLU A 93 -20.22 3.93 -14.64
CA GLU A 93 -18.95 3.41 -14.15
C GLU A 93 -17.98 4.51 -13.68
N ASP A 94 -18.13 5.76 -14.10
CA ASP A 94 -17.30 6.87 -13.62
C ASP A 94 -17.58 7.25 -12.16
N GLN A 95 -18.67 6.72 -11.59
CA GLN A 95 -19.04 6.95 -10.21
C GLN A 95 -18.15 6.17 -9.25
N TRP A 96 -17.43 6.87 -8.40
CA TRP A 96 -16.65 6.26 -7.33
C TRP A 96 -17.46 6.25 -6.03
N ILE A 97 -17.15 5.29 -5.16
CA ILE A 97 -17.74 5.19 -3.82
C ILE A 97 -16.68 5.59 -2.80
N LEU A 98 -17.06 6.43 -1.84
CA LEU A 98 -16.23 6.79 -0.70
C LEU A 98 -16.84 6.23 0.59
N LEU A 99 -16.01 5.68 1.46
CA LEU A 99 -16.40 5.16 2.76
C LEU A 99 -15.62 5.89 3.86
N SER A 100 -16.30 6.25 4.95
CA SER A 100 -15.65 6.91 6.11
C SER A 100 -14.77 6.00 6.98
N GLY A 101 -14.41 4.83 6.45
CA GLY A 101 -13.66 3.77 7.15
C GLY A 101 -12.17 3.74 6.80
N THR A 102 -11.52 2.66 7.22
CA THR A 102 -10.13 2.36 6.85
C THR A 102 -10.07 1.71 5.46
N PRO A 103 -8.88 1.62 4.84
CA PRO A 103 -8.70 0.87 3.60
C PRO A 103 -9.13 -0.60 3.71
N ALA A 104 -8.87 -1.24 4.85
CA ALA A 104 -9.34 -2.60 5.14
C ALA A 104 -10.87 -2.67 5.19
N SER A 105 -11.53 -1.72 5.86
CA SER A 105 -13.00 -1.63 5.82
C SER A 105 -13.54 -1.42 4.40
N CYS A 106 -12.86 -0.61 3.57
CA CYS A 106 -13.26 -0.39 2.19
C CYS A 106 -13.20 -1.66 1.36
N SER A 107 -12.10 -2.42 1.47
CA SER A 107 -11.95 -3.73 0.85
C SER A 107 -13.07 -4.68 1.28
N ASN A 108 -13.28 -4.83 2.59
CA ASN A 108 -14.22 -5.79 3.14
C ASN A 108 -15.69 -5.47 2.78
N ILE A 109 -16.12 -4.23 2.98
CA ILE A 109 -17.48 -3.77 2.62
C ILE A 109 -17.72 -3.94 1.13
N SER A 110 -16.71 -3.68 0.30
CA SER A 110 -16.82 -3.89 -1.15
C SER A 110 -17.05 -5.35 -1.50
N LEU A 111 -16.28 -6.26 -0.89
CA LEU A 111 -16.35 -7.70 -1.15
C LEU A 111 -17.67 -8.33 -0.70
N PHE A 112 -18.19 -7.93 0.46
CA PHE A 112 -19.28 -8.66 1.11
C PHE A 112 -20.63 -7.93 1.09
N ASN A 113 -20.65 -6.61 0.85
CA ASN A 113 -21.87 -5.82 0.94
C ASN A 113 -22.19 -5.10 -0.37
N LEU A 114 -21.22 -4.45 -1.02
CA LEU A 114 -21.47 -3.69 -2.25
C LEU A 114 -21.46 -4.57 -3.50
N PHE A 115 -20.51 -5.50 -3.59
CA PHE A 115 -20.28 -6.33 -4.79
C PHE A 115 -20.12 -7.83 -4.43
N PRO A 116 -21.07 -8.42 -3.69
CA PRO A 116 -20.96 -9.80 -3.22
C PRO A 116 -20.75 -10.78 -4.39
N ASN A 117 -19.68 -11.58 -4.31
CA ASN A 117 -19.28 -12.58 -5.31
C ASN A 117 -19.02 -12.05 -6.73
N GLN A 118 -18.76 -10.76 -6.88
CA GLN A 118 -18.50 -10.14 -8.19
C GLN A 118 -17.02 -9.83 -8.44
N ILE A 119 -16.22 -9.65 -7.40
CA ILE A 119 -14.83 -9.18 -7.50
C ILE A 119 -13.86 -10.36 -7.66
N ASP A 120 -13.05 -10.32 -8.71
CA ASP A 120 -12.05 -11.36 -9.01
C ASP A 120 -10.63 -10.97 -8.53
N LEU A 121 -10.33 -9.67 -8.55
CA LEU A 121 -9.03 -9.11 -8.22
C LEU A 121 -9.19 -7.79 -7.47
N ILE A 122 -8.39 -7.61 -6.42
CA ILE A 122 -8.30 -6.36 -5.69
C ILE A 122 -6.95 -5.71 -6.00
N ILE A 123 -6.97 -4.41 -6.26
CA ILE A 123 -5.79 -3.58 -6.41
C ILE A 123 -5.91 -2.47 -5.37
N SER A 124 -4.94 -2.40 -4.46
CA SER A 124 -4.83 -1.28 -3.53
C SER A 124 -3.69 -0.38 -3.97
N GLY A 125 -3.97 0.88 -4.28
CA GLY A 125 -3.00 1.87 -4.77
C GLY A 125 -3.41 2.55 -6.09
N PRO A 126 -2.46 3.23 -6.77
CA PRO A 126 -1.07 3.39 -6.38
C PRO A 126 -0.96 4.30 -5.15
N ASN A 127 -0.22 3.84 -4.14
CA ASN A 127 0.11 4.64 -2.96
C ASN A 127 1.00 5.83 -3.36
N TYR A 128 0.78 6.99 -2.75
CA TYR A 128 1.61 8.18 -2.87
C TYR A 128 2.90 8.05 -2.03
N GLY A 129 3.83 7.24 -2.52
CA GLY A 129 5.08 6.88 -1.84
C GLY A 129 5.33 5.37 -1.88
N ARG A 130 6.50 4.94 -1.45
CA ARG A 130 6.89 3.52 -1.43
C ARG A 130 6.32 2.76 -0.23
N ASN A 131 6.12 1.45 -0.38
CA ASN A 131 5.86 0.51 0.71
C ASN A 131 6.84 -0.67 0.68
N THR A 132 8.13 -0.35 0.55
CA THR A 132 9.23 -1.31 0.65
C THR A 132 9.70 -1.48 2.07
N SER A 133 10.19 -2.67 2.41
CA SER A 133 10.71 -3.04 3.73
C SER A 133 9.68 -3.08 4.86
N SER A 134 9.96 -3.93 5.85
CA SER A 134 9.03 -4.27 6.94
C SER A 134 8.44 -3.06 7.66
N ALA A 135 9.23 -2.00 7.89
CA ALA A 135 8.76 -0.80 8.60
C ALA A 135 7.64 -0.07 7.84
N PHE A 136 7.80 0.16 6.53
CA PHE A 136 6.75 0.79 5.73
C PHE A 136 5.63 -0.19 5.42
N SER A 137 5.95 -1.45 5.14
CA SER A 137 4.96 -2.44 4.75
C SER A 137 3.97 -2.75 5.88
N LEU A 138 4.43 -2.86 7.14
CA LEU A 138 3.56 -3.09 8.30
C LEU A 138 2.70 -1.88 8.67
N SER A 139 3.14 -0.66 8.33
CA SER A 139 2.38 0.57 8.57
C SER A 139 1.47 0.96 7.39
N SER A 140 1.62 0.34 6.22
CA SER A 140 0.89 0.71 5.00
C SER A 140 -0.59 0.34 5.06
N GLY A 141 -1.47 1.32 4.83
CA GLY A 141 -2.90 1.08 4.64
C GLY A 141 -3.19 0.43 3.28
N THR A 142 -2.40 0.76 2.25
CA THR A 142 -2.43 0.10 0.93
C THR A 142 -2.17 -1.41 1.03
N ILE A 143 -1.12 -1.82 1.75
CA ILE A 143 -0.90 -3.25 2.05
C ILE A 143 -1.97 -3.77 3.01
N GLY A 144 -2.45 -2.96 3.97
CA GLY A 144 -3.54 -3.31 4.88
C GLY A 144 -4.83 -3.74 4.18
N ALA A 145 -5.28 -3.02 3.15
CA ALA A 145 -6.42 -3.42 2.33
C ALA A 145 -6.17 -4.75 1.61
N SER A 146 -4.96 -4.93 1.08
CA SER A 146 -4.55 -6.16 0.39
C SER A 146 -4.47 -7.35 1.34
N LEU A 147 -3.98 -7.18 2.56
CA LEU A 147 -3.99 -8.20 3.59
C LEU A 147 -5.41 -8.63 3.96
N ASP A 148 -6.35 -7.69 4.03
CA ASP A 148 -7.75 -8.01 4.32
C ASP A 148 -8.42 -8.84 3.21
N ALA A 149 -8.20 -8.41 1.95
CA ALA A 149 -8.62 -9.13 0.77
C ALA A 149 -8.07 -10.57 0.74
N ALA A 150 -6.77 -10.72 1.00
CA ALA A 150 -6.08 -11.99 1.05
C ALA A 150 -6.64 -12.93 2.14
N LEU A 151 -6.87 -12.42 3.34
CA LEU A 151 -7.52 -13.17 4.44
C LEU A 151 -8.96 -13.59 4.10
N SER A 152 -9.58 -12.88 3.16
CA SER A 152 -10.90 -13.20 2.61
C SER A 152 -10.84 -14.10 1.37
N ASN A 153 -9.69 -14.73 1.08
CA ASN A 153 -9.44 -15.60 -0.07
C ASN A 153 -9.58 -14.93 -1.45
N HIS A 154 -9.28 -13.63 -1.55
CA HIS A 154 -9.27 -12.92 -2.83
C HIS A 154 -7.84 -12.65 -3.31
N LYS A 155 -7.65 -12.75 -4.63
CA LYS A 155 -6.40 -12.34 -5.29
C LYS A 155 -6.23 -10.85 -5.14
N THR A 156 -5.04 -10.40 -4.75
CA THR A 156 -4.82 -9.00 -4.41
C THR A 156 -3.40 -8.53 -4.63
N ILE A 157 -3.28 -7.26 -5.04
CA ILE A 157 -2.02 -6.59 -5.36
C ILE A 157 -2.02 -5.21 -4.65
N ALA A 158 -1.04 -4.98 -3.78
CA ALA A 158 -0.70 -3.67 -3.27
C ALA A 158 0.26 -3.00 -4.26
N LEU A 159 -0.04 -1.77 -4.68
CA LEU A 159 0.73 -1.02 -5.67
C LEU A 159 1.18 0.31 -5.06
N SER A 160 2.46 0.64 -5.18
CA SER A 160 3.05 1.83 -4.59
C SER A 160 4.00 2.52 -5.57
N TYR A 161 3.97 3.84 -5.64
CA TYR A 161 4.89 4.61 -6.49
C TYR A 161 5.92 5.32 -5.61
N GLY A 162 7.19 4.86 -5.69
CA GLY A 162 8.31 5.44 -4.96
C GLY A 162 8.78 6.73 -5.61
N ILE A 163 8.86 7.81 -4.84
CA ILE A 163 9.17 9.16 -5.31
C ILE A 163 10.61 9.47 -4.94
N PHE A 164 11.47 9.62 -5.94
CA PHE A 164 12.88 9.97 -5.73
C PHE A 164 13.16 11.44 -6.03
N GLN A 165 12.26 12.09 -6.78
CA GLN A 165 12.38 13.49 -7.16
C GLN A 165 10.99 14.10 -7.30
N ARG A 166 10.88 15.38 -6.93
CA ARG A 166 9.69 16.22 -7.14
C ARG A 166 10.04 17.42 -8.01
N PRO A 167 9.12 17.92 -8.85
CA PRO A 167 7.83 17.29 -9.18
C PRO A 167 8.01 16.02 -10.03
N VAL A 168 7.02 15.11 -9.97
CA VAL A 168 6.94 13.96 -10.88
C VAL A 168 6.40 14.48 -12.22
N SER A 169 7.09 14.18 -13.33
CA SER A 169 6.61 14.57 -14.66
C SER A 169 5.47 13.67 -15.15
N ASP A 170 4.60 14.22 -16.00
CA ASP A 170 3.52 13.46 -16.63
C ASP A 170 4.04 12.26 -17.43
N GLU A 171 5.21 12.38 -18.08
CA GLU A 171 5.86 11.29 -18.82
C GLU A 171 6.27 10.12 -17.91
N ILE A 172 6.83 10.41 -16.73
CA ILE A 172 7.20 9.38 -15.75
C ILE A 172 5.94 8.74 -15.16
N LEU A 173 4.92 9.53 -14.84
CA LEU A 173 3.65 9.01 -14.31
C LEU A 173 2.95 8.10 -15.32
N GLU A 174 2.92 8.50 -16.59
CA GLU A 174 2.39 7.71 -17.69
C GLU A 174 3.13 6.38 -17.83
N ALA A 175 4.47 6.40 -17.86
CA ALA A 175 5.27 5.19 -17.94
C ALA A 175 5.04 4.28 -16.72
N ALA A 176 4.95 4.83 -15.52
CA ALA A 176 4.66 4.08 -14.30
C ALA A 176 3.29 3.38 -14.38
N ASN A 177 2.25 4.08 -14.84
CA ASN A 177 0.93 3.49 -15.06
C ASN A 177 0.95 2.34 -16.07
N GLN A 178 1.66 2.51 -17.18
CA GLN A 178 1.81 1.45 -18.19
C GLN A 178 2.55 0.22 -17.64
N ILE A 179 3.63 0.44 -16.88
CA ILE A 179 4.40 -0.63 -16.25
C ILE A 179 3.54 -1.35 -15.19
N ALA A 180 2.83 -0.61 -14.33
CA ALA A 180 1.94 -1.17 -13.32
C ALA A 180 0.90 -2.11 -13.95
N VAL A 181 0.21 -1.64 -14.99
CA VAL A 181 -0.80 -2.45 -15.68
C VAL A 181 -0.18 -3.70 -16.34
N LYS A 182 1.04 -3.61 -16.91
CA LYS A 182 1.74 -4.78 -17.45
C LYS A 182 2.07 -5.80 -16.37
N ILE A 183 2.56 -5.36 -15.21
CA ILE A 183 2.85 -6.23 -14.05
C ILE A 183 1.56 -6.89 -13.55
N ILE A 184 0.50 -6.10 -13.34
CA ILE A 184 -0.80 -6.59 -12.87
C ILE A 184 -1.37 -7.66 -13.81
N LYS A 185 -1.31 -7.42 -15.14
CA LYS A 185 -1.72 -8.42 -16.14
C LYS A 185 -0.91 -9.70 -15.99
N GLN A 186 0.41 -9.61 -15.89
CA GLN A 186 1.26 -10.79 -15.75
C GLN A 186 0.93 -11.57 -14.47
N LEU A 187 0.74 -10.88 -13.35
CA LEU A 187 0.35 -11.50 -12.07
C LEU A 187 -1.04 -12.13 -12.14
N TRP A 188 -2.00 -11.50 -12.82
CA TRP A 188 -3.31 -12.09 -13.04
C TRP A 188 -3.24 -13.41 -13.81
N VAL A 189 -2.42 -13.47 -14.87
CA VAL A 189 -2.28 -14.65 -15.72
C VAL A 189 -1.53 -15.79 -15.02
N SER A 190 -0.45 -15.49 -14.32
CA SER A 190 0.47 -16.55 -13.83
C SER A 190 0.89 -16.43 -12.37
N GLY A 191 0.62 -15.30 -11.71
CA GLY A 191 1.10 -15.04 -10.35
C GLY A 191 0.31 -15.74 -9.25
N PHE A 192 -0.98 -15.97 -9.44
CA PHE A 192 -1.83 -16.56 -8.38
C PHE A 192 -2.00 -18.09 -8.51
N VAL A 193 -1.08 -18.75 -9.23
CA VAL A 193 -1.01 -20.22 -9.23
C VAL A 193 -0.33 -20.64 -7.93
N GLN A 194 -1.07 -21.31 -7.06
CA GLN A 194 -0.54 -21.75 -5.77
C GLN A 194 0.34 -22.99 -5.94
N PRO A 195 1.52 -23.04 -5.29
CA PRO A 195 2.33 -24.26 -5.21
C PRO A 195 1.64 -25.33 -4.35
N ASP A 196 2.09 -26.58 -4.42
CA ASP A 196 1.48 -27.68 -3.63
C ASP A 196 1.66 -27.53 -2.11
N GLN A 197 2.68 -26.79 -1.69
CA GLN A 197 2.99 -26.56 -0.29
C GLN A 197 2.34 -25.26 0.20
N GLU A 198 1.42 -25.38 1.17
CA GLU A 198 0.73 -24.24 1.79
C GLU A 198 1.70 -23.18 2.35
N ALA A 199 2.87 -23.60 2.82
CA ALA A 199 3.89 -22.68 3.33
C ALA A 199 4.43 -21.70 2.27
N ASP A 200 4.36 -22.10 1.00
CA ASP A 200 4.85 -21.36 -0.17
C ASP A 200 3.71 -20.62 -0.89
N HIS A 201 2.47 -20.71 -0.39
CA HIS A 201 1.33 -20.02 -0.98
C HIS A 201 1.53 -18.51 -0.95
N VAL A 202 1.28 -17.86 -2.09
CA VAL A 202 1.28 -16.40 -2.18
C VAL A 202 -0.12 -15.89 -1.90
N HIS A 203 -0.26 -15.06 -0.87
CA HIS A 203 -1.56 -14.51 -0.49
C HIS A 203 -1.81 -13.15 -1.16
N LEU A 204 -0.75 -12.36 -1.34
CA LEU A 204 -0.78 -11.05 -1.99
C LEU A 204 0.58 -10.72 -2.62
N TYR A 205 0.57 -9.76 -3.55
CA TYR A 205 1.79 -9.17 -4.09
C TYR A 205 1.94 -7.71 -3.67
N SER A 206 3.12 -7.32 -3.20
CA SER A 206 3.50 -5.90 -3.05
C SER A 206 4.34 -5.49 -4.25
N VAL A 207 3.88 -4.49 -4.99
CA VAL A 207 4.50 -3.97 -6.21
C VAL A 207 4.92 -2.52 -5.98
N ASN A 208 6.21 -2.22 -6.17
CA ASN A 208 6.70 -0.84 -6.09
C ASN A 208 7.30 -0.42 -7.43
N ILE A 209 6.90 0.75 -7.93
CA ILE A 209 7.46 1.34 -9.15
C ILE A 209 8.24 2.60 -8.77
N PRO A 210 9.55 2.69 -9.11
CA PRO A 210 10.33 3.87 -8.85
C PRO A 210 10.01 4.94 -9.91
N LEU A 211 9.58 6.11 -9.47
CA LEU A 211 9.34 7.26 -10.34
C LEU A 211 10.67 7.94 -10.67
N VAL A 212 11.44 7.31 -11.56
CA VAL A 212 12.77 7.74 -12.00
C VAL A 212 12.88 7.70 -13.53
N PRO A 213 13.74 8.52 -14.16
CA PRO A 213 13.88 8.54 -15.62
C PRO A 213 14.23 7.20 -16.27
N ALA A 214 14.89 6.29 -15.55
CA ALA A 214 15.29 4.99 -16.07
C ALA A 214 14.11 4.13 -16.55
N ILE A 215 12.91 4.31 -15.99
CA ILE A 215 11.71 3.54 -16.39
C ILE A 215 11.20 3.93 -17.78
N LEU A 216 11.64 5.08 -18.32
CA LEU A 216 11.26 5.55 -19.66
C LEU A 216 11.99 4.79 -20.77
N THR A 217 13.22 4.32 -20.50
CA THR A 217 14.11 3.74 -21.51
C THR A 217 14.27 2.23 -21.37
N ASP A 218 14.49 1.73 -20.15
CA ASP A 218 14.72 0.31 -19.87
C ASP A 218 14.06 -0.10 -18.54
N PRO A 219 12.72 -0.17 -18.47
CA PRO A 219 12.03 -0.57 -17.25
C PRO A 219 12.28 -2.05 -16.95
N GLN A 220 12.97 -2.31 -15.85
CA GLN A 220 13.23 -3.66 -15.35
C GLN A 220 12.32 -3.98 -14.17
N VAL A 221 11.75 -5.19 -14.19
CA VAL A 221 10.89 -5.74 -13.13
C VAL A 221 11.59 -6.94 -12.52
N ILE A 222 11.76 -6.95 -11.19
CA ILE A 222 12.42 -8.04 -10.49
C ILE A 222 11.58 -8.59 -9.34
N TRP A 223 11.67 -9.92 -9.16
CA TRP A 223 11.14 -10.59 -7.98
C TRP A 223 12.02 -10.29 -6.77
N THR A 224 11.39 -9.95 -5.65
CA THR A 224 12.10 -9.50 -4.45
C THR A 224 11.60 -10.16 -3.18
N THR A 225 12.44 -10.17 -2.15
CA THR A 225 12.02 -10.40 -0.76
C THR A 225 11.83 -9.07 -0.04
N GLU A 226 11.08 -9.05 1.05
CA GLU A 226 10.99 -7.85 1.89
C GLU A 226 12.29 -7.63 2.69
N ALA A 227 12.84 -6.41 2.65
CA ALA A 227 13.94 -6.02 3.51
C ALA A 227 13.47 -5.82 4.96
N HIS A 228 14.25 -6.28 5.94
CA HIS A 228 13.94 -6.03 7.35
C HIS A 228 14.53 -4.69 7.79
N THR A 229 13.68 -3.76 8.23
CA THR A 229 14.06 -2.40 8.66
C THR A 229 13.49 -2.06 10.04
N ARG A 230 14.02 -0.99 10.64
CA ARG A 230 13.60 -0.45 11.94
C ARG A 230 13.59 1.07 11.85
N TYR A 231 12.62 1.72 12.49
CA TYR A 231 12.63 3.17 12.69
C TYR A 231 12.90 3.51 14.15
N GLY A 232 13.38 4.73 14.37
CA GLY A 232 13.51 5.33 15.70
C GLY A 232 12.24 6.08 16.09
N ARG A 233 12.34 7.40 16.10
CA ARG A 233 11.30 8.29 16.64
C ARG A 233 10.22 8.60 15.61
N LEU A 234 8.96 8.40 16.00
CA LEU A 234 7.78 8.71 15.16
C LEU A 234 7.04 10.00 15.53
N PHE A 235 7.23 10.50 16.76
CA PHE A 235 6.50 11.63 17.30
C PHE A 235 7.44 12.68 17.91
N LEU A 236 7.03 13.95 17.84
CA LEU A 236 7.65 15.06 18.57
C LEU A 236 6.67 15.66 19.59
N PRO A 237 7.15 16.22 20.71
CA PRO A 237 6.34 17.09 21.56
C PRO A 237 5.76 18.26 20.77
N SER A 238 4.51 18.63 21.04
CA SER A 238 3.89 19.82 20.44
C SER A 238 3.36 20.75 21.52
N SER A 239 3.73 22.03 21.44
CA SER A 239 3.14 23.11 22.26
C SER A 239 1.83 23.65 21.68
N THR A 240 1.48 23.26 20.44
CA THR A 240 0.32 23.81 19.74
C THR A 240 -0.94 23.01 20.01
N ALA A 241 -2.07 23.71 20.14
CA ALA A 241 -3.36 23.09 20.42
C ALA A 241 -4.08 22.51 19.20
N LYS A 242 -3.61 22.83 17.98
CA LYS A 242 -4.25 22.43 16.73
C LYS A 242 -3.82 21.00 16.33
N PRO A 243 -4.75 20.17 15.83
CA PRO A 243 -4.37 18.96 15.12
C PRO A 243 -3.46 19.35 13.95
N ALA A 244 -2.31 18.69 13.83
CA ALA A 244 -1.48 18.86 12.67
C ALA A 244 -2.16 18.26 11.44
N ALA A 245 -1.91 18.85 10.27
CA ALA A 245 -2.13 18.12 9.03
C ALA A 245 -1.31 16.81 9.08
N PRO A 246 -1.77 15.71 8.45
CA PRO A 246 -0.94 14.53 8.28
C PRO A 246 0.42 14.97 7.77
N ALA A 247 1.50 14.55 8.45
CA ALA A 247 2.83 14.88 7.98
C ALA A 247 3.02 14.21 6.61
N GLU A 248 3.00 15.00 5.54
CA GLU A 248 3.44 14.52 4.24
C GLU A 248 4.90 14.11 4.40
N ILE A 249 5.15 12.80 4.28
CA ILE A 249 6.49 12.27 4.33
C ILE A 249 7.08 12.46 2.95
N ASP A 250 7.87 13.52 2.81
CA ASP A 250 8.59 13.76 1.56
C ASP A 250 9.83 12.87 1.47
N GLU A 251 9.63 11.64 0.98
CA GLU A 251 10.72 10.70 0.75
C GLU A 251 11.77 11.20 -0.26
N ALA A 252 11.45 12.19 -1.09
CA ALA A 252 12.37 12.78 -2.05
C ALA A 252 13.28 13.86 -1.45
N SER A 253 12.85 14.54 -0.37
CA SER A 253 13.64 15.59 0.30
C SER A 253 14.42 15.11 1.52
N ALA A 254 14.39 13.81 1.83
CA ALA A 254 15.12 13.16 2.93
C ALA A 254 16.66 13.17 2.79
N SER A 255 17.22 14.17 2.08
CA SER A 255 18.56 14.67 2.34
C SER A 255 18.70 15.00 3.83
N SER A 256 19.77 14.50 4.42
CA SER A 256 20.10 14.43 5.85
C SER A 256 20.28 15.77 6.59
N THR A 257 19.59 16.84 6.17
CA THR A 257 19.86 18.21 6.61
C THR A 257 18.84 18.85 7.56
N GLU A 258 17.70 18.22 7.88
CA GLU A 258 16.70 18.85 8.79
C GLU A 258 16.43 18.12 10.12
N LEU A 259 17.04 16.96 10.36
CA LEU A 259 17.00 16.30 11.67
C LEU A 259 18.34 16.45 12.37
N THR A 260 18.76 17.69 12.61
CA THR A 260 19.75 17.92 13.66
C THR A 260 19.18 17.35 14.96
N SER A 261 20.00 16.58 15.65
CA SER A 261 19.79 16.00 16.98
C SER A 261 19.38 17.00 18.09
N SER A 262 19.10 18.25 17.75
CA SER A 262 18.72 19.35 18.63
C SER A 262 17.26 19.35 19.07
N GLU A 263 16.35 18.66 18.38
CA GLU A 263 14.92 18.56 18.77
C GLU A 263 14.60 17.33 19.64
N ALA A 264 15.57 16.45 19.89
CA ALA A 264 15.38 15.37 20.84
C ALA A 264 15.54 15.91 22.27
N PRO A 265 14.57 15.68 23.19
CA PRO A 265 14.80 15.97 24.60
C PRO A 265 16.02 15.16 25.06
N THR A 266 17.12 15.84 25.32
CA THR A 266 18.36 15.25 25.85
C THR A 266 18.33 15.14 27.38
N THR A 267 17.29 15.69 28.01
CA THR A 267 17.11 15.73 29.46
C THR A 267 15.75 15.17 29.84
N VAL A 268 15.74 14.36 30.91
CA VAL A 268 14.50 13.88 31.54
C VAL A 268 13.92 15.03 32.36
N SER A 269 12.98 15.77 31.78
CA SER A 269 12.17 16.75 32.51
C SER A 269 11.22 16.02 33.46
N SER A 270 11.02 16.57 34.67
CA SER A 270 9.99 16.11 35.61
C SER A 270 8.57 16.41 35.13
N GLU A 271 8.42 17.31 34.15
CA GLU A 271 7.16 17.65 33.51
C GLU A 271 7.13 17.11 32.08
N HIS A 272 6.10 16.32 31.76
CA HIS A 272 5.89 15.73 30.45
C HIS A 272 4.98 16.59 29.57
N PRO A 273 5.26 16.73 28.26
CA PRO A 273 4.38 17.43 27.34
C PRO A 273 3.04 16.68 27.19
N ALA A 274 1.93 17.42 27.19
CA ALA A 274 0.59 16.85 27.10
C ALA A 274 0.17 16.45 25.67
N LYS A 275 0.91 16.87 24.64
CA LYS A 275 0.57 16.67 23.23
C LYS A 275 1.79 16.28 22.41
N PHE A 276 1.56 15.42 21.43
CA PHE A 276 2.57 14.96 20.49
C PHE A 276 2.02 15.06 19.06
N ILE A 277 2.90 15.33 18.11
CA ILE A 277 2.61 15.38 16.68
C ILE A 277 3.33 14.22 15.99
N PHE A 278 2.67 13.55 15.05
CA PHE A 278 3.29 12.55 14.20
C PHE A 278 4.25 13.25 13.23
N LYS A 279 5.54 13.00 13.39
CA LYS A 279 6.63 13.55 12.56
C LYS A 279 7.78 12.54 12.58
N PRO A 280 7.69 11.48 11.76
CA PRO A 280 8.62 10.36 11.84
C PRO A 280 9.98 10.69 11.24
N ASP A 281 11.04 10.24 11.91
CA ASP A 281 12.38 10.21 11.34
C ASP A 281 12.51 8.96 10.46
N ILE A 282 12.31 9.17 9.16
CA ILE A 282 12.37 8.12 8.13
C ILE A 282 13.65 8.18 7.30
N SER A 283 14.60 9.07 7.63
CA SER A 283 15.81 9.30 6.84
C SER A 283 16.59 8.00 6.59
N ALA A 284 16.76 7.18 7.63
CA ALA A 284 17.42 5.88 7.55
C ALA A 284 16.61 4.82 6.77
N LEU A 285 15.29 4.98 6.62
CA LEU A 285 14.43 4.04 5.88
C LEU A 285 14.45 4.29 4.38
N VAL A 286 14.71 5.53 3.94
CA VAL A 286 14.68 5.93 2.53
C VAL A 286 16.06 6.22 1.95
N ASP A 287 17.11 6.13 2.75
CA ASP A 287 18.49 6.36 2.32
C ASP A 287 18.88 5.39 1.17
N PRO A 288 19.08 5.89 -0.06
CA PRO A 288 19.46 5.07 -1.20
C PRO A 288 20.87 4.47 -1.07
N ASN A 289 21.70 5.05 -0.18
CA ASN A 289 23.07 4.60 0.10
C ASN A 289 23.15 3.65 1.30
N ALA A 290 22.01 3.29 1.91
CA ALA A 290 21.99 2.36 3.02
C ALA A 290 22.64 1.03 2.61
N THR A 291 23.88 0.79 3.07
CA THR A 291 24.70 -0.38 2.73
C THR A 291 24.19 -1.69 3.30
N HIS A 292 23.06 -1.66 4.01
CA HIS A 292 22.54 -2.77 4.81
C HIS A 292 21.36 -3.51 4.18
N HIS A 293 20.81 -3.04 3.06
CA HIS A 293 19.75 -3.79 2.38
C HIS A 293 20.31 -5.03 1.68
N PRO A 294 19.77 -6.23 1.96
CA PRO A 294 20.19 -7.44 1.26
C PRO A 294 19.97 -7.33 -0.26
N VAL A 295 20.94 -7.77 -1.05
CA VAL A 295 20.78 -7.87 -2.52
C VAL A 295 19.58 -8.77 -2.84
N GLY A 296 18.71 -8.32 -3.75
CA GLY A 296 17.46 -8.99 -4.07
C GLY A 296 16.28 -8.61 -3.17
N SER A 297 16.48 -7.76 -2.16
CA SER A 297 15.36 -7.20 -1.40
C SER A 297 14.67 -6.08 -2.17
N ASP A 298 13.41 -5.81 -1.81
CA ASP A 298 12.59 -4.74 -2.37
C ASP A 298 13.21 -3.34 -2.21
N ALA A 299 13.70 -3.00 -1.01
CA ALA A 299 14.34 -1.72 -0.76
C ALA A 299 15.63 -1.52 -1.58
N TRP A 300 16.48 -2.56 -1.65
CA TRP A 300 17.68 -2.55 -2.49
C TRP A 300 17.33 -2.35 -3.97
N ALA A 301 16.36 -3.10 -4.48
CA ALA A 301 15.93 -3.06 -5.87
C ALA A 301 15.34 -1.70 -6.25
N LEU A 302 14.44 -1.17 -5.43
CA LEU A 302 13.79 0.11 -5.69
C LEU A 302 14.81 1.26 -5.69
N ASN A 303 15.79 1.25 -4.78
CA ASN A 303 16.88 2.22 -4.75
C ASN A 303 17.84 2.14 -5.96
N LYS A 304 17.83 1.01 -6.70
CA LYS A 304 18.51 0.86 -7.99
C LYS A 304 17.66 1.31 -9.19
N GLY A 305 16.47 1.84 -8.96
CA GLY A 305 15.55 2.24 -10.02
C GLY A 305 14.83 1.07 -10.69
N LEU A 306 14.76 -0.09 -10.02
CA LEU A 306 14.08 -1.29 -10.52
C LEU A 306 12.64 -1.35 -9.97
N CYS A 307 11.69 -1.79 -10.81
CA CYS A 307 10.35 -2.13 -10.34
C CYS A 307 10.40 -3.44 -9.57
N THR A 308 9.69 -3.52 -8.44
CA THR A 308 9.74 -4.69 -7.56
C THR A 308 8.42 -5.42 -7.52
N VAL A 309 8.48 -6.75 -7.42
CA VAL A 309 7.34 -7.61 -7.11
C VAL A 309 7.71 -8.54 -5.97
N THR A 310 7.13 -8.31 -4.80
CA THR A 310 7.35 -9.11 -3.59
C THR A 310 6.12 -9.97 -3.30
N PRO A 311 6.19 -11.31 -3.42
CA PRO A 311 5.14 -12.20 -2.91
C PRO A 311 5.12 -12.16 -1.38
N LEU A 312 3.94 -12.04 -0.79
CA LEU A 312 3.74 -11.99 0.65
C LEU A 312 2.66 -12.96 1.11
N ARG A 313 2.69 -13.28 2.40
CA ARG A 313 1.66 -14.04 3.10
C ARG A 313 0.91 -13.13 4.06
N ALA A 314 -0.40 -13.29 4.13
CA ALA A 314 -1.26 -12.60 5.09
C ALA A 314 -1.18 -13.26 6.48
N ALA A 315 0.02 -13.29 7.05
CA ALA A 315 0.32 -13.88 8.34
C ALA A 315 1.51 -13.18 8.99
N PHE A 316 1.63 -13.28 10.30
CA PHE A 316 2.88 -12.87 10.95
C PHE A 316 4.00 -13.87 10.61
N ALA A 317 5.21 -13.35 10.41
CA ALA A 317 6.41 -14.16 10.34
C ALA A 317 6.75 -14.69 11.74
N ALA A 318 6.67 -16.01 11.93
CA ALA A 318 7.03 -16.63 13.20
C ALA A 318 8.55 -16.55 13.46
N ALA A 319 8.94 -16.14 14.66
CA ALA A 319 10.34 -16.21 15.11
C ALA A 319 10.68 -17.61 15.64
N ARG A 320 11.98 -17.95 15.63
CA ARG A 320 12.45 -19.19 16.25
C ARG A 320 12.29 -19.12 17.77
N GLN A 321 11.85 -20.22 18.38
CA GLN A 321 11.84 -20.37 19.83
C GLN A 321 13.27 -20.18 20.39
N PRO A 322 13.43 -19.54 21.55
CA PRO A 322 14.75 -19.36 22.18
C PRO A 322 15.50 -20.69 22.31
N THR A 323 16.77 -20.70 21.93
CA THR A 323 17.64 -21.88 22.03
C THR A 323 17.98 -22.22 23.48
N THR A 324 17.86 -21.27 24.40
CA THR A 324 18.11 -21.43 25.84
C THR A 324 17.07 -22.28 26.57
N ILE A 325 15.95 -22.61 25.92
CA ILE A 325 14.92 -23.48 26.49
C ILE A 325 15.22 -24.91 26.02
N GLU A 326 15.71 -25.73 26.94
CA GLU A 326 16.12 -27.12 26.69
C GLU A 326 15.10 -28.14 27.19
N GLU A 327 14.19 -27.76 28.10
CA GLU A 327 13.21 -28.68 28.66
C GLU A 327 12.12 -29.00 27.62
N LEU A 328 11.92 -30.29 27.37
CA LEU A 328 10.91 -30.80 26.46
C LEU A 328 9.88 -31.63 27.23
N ASP A 329 8.61 -31.54 26.84
CA ASP A 329 7.60 -32.49 27.30
C ASP A 329 7.76 -33.86 26.61
N LYS A 330 6.82 -34.77 26.92
CA LYS A 330 6.80 -36.13 26.37
C LYS A 330 6.66 -36.17 24.84
N ASP A 331 6.16 -35.09 24.22
CA ASP A 331 5.91 -34.97 22.79
C ASP A 331 7.05 -34.19 22.10
N GLY A 332 8.12 -33.84 22.83
CA GLY A 332 9.27 -33.12 22.30
C GLY A 332 9.03 -31.61 22.15
N ILE A 333 7.98 -31.07 22.77
CA ILE A 333 7.63 -29.65 22.71
C ILE A 333 8.39 -28.91 23.82
N LYS A 334 9.01 -27.78 23.47
CA LYS A 334 9.67 -26.91 24.46
C LYS A 334 8.66 -26.40 25.48
N VAL A 335 8.92 -26.67 26.75
CA VAL A 335 8.06 -26.25 27.86
C VAL A 335 8.85 -25.45 28.90
N TRP A 336 8.12 -24.66 29.68
CA TRP A 336 8.61 -24.06 30.93
C TRP A 336 7.89 -24.72 32.09
N LYS A 337 8.62 -25.23 33.07
CA LYS A 337 8.05 -25.46 34.42
C LYS A 337 7.99 -24.11 35.14
N LEU A 338 6.77 -23.71 35.53
CA LEU A 338 6.52 -22.54 36.37
C LEU A 338 6.72 -22.86 37.85
#